data_AF-A0A9R1XMF7-F1
#
_entry.id   AF-A0A9R1XMF7-F1
#
_cell.length_a   1.000
_cell.length_b   1.000
_cell.length_c   1.000
_cell.angle_alpha   90.00
_cell.angle_beta   90.00
_cell.angle_gamma   90.00
#
_symmetry.space_group_name_H-M   'P 1'
#
loop_
_entity.id
_entity.type
_entity.pdbx_description
1 polymer ?
#
loop_
_entity_poly.entity_id
_entity_poly.type
_entity_poly.pdbx_seq_one_letter_code
_entity_poly.pdbx_strand_id
1 'polypeptide(L)'
;MVKKRLPDWLNSPMWSSPTVTTSPPPKSRSLSPPPPPPSSSNDDRYGIGSYPSKSSSVTSSDSSLNEPHVPLPPPTSIKQEPTPKTRIRDSSTRSVNSDNDVSSSIEDVSRQAQLLEEIINIGELRQLCLLGIPDAAGIRSTVWKLLLAYLPTDKGLWSSELAKKRAQYKQFKENLLMNPTSFSMILNVSVASQSEITRTFEVSASLKNGDLSEGKGLLERSKIPHGEHPLSLGKTSIWNQFFQDSEIIEQIDRDVKRTHPDIPFFSGDSASSKANQESLKNILIIFAKLNPGIRYVQGMNELLAPLFYVFRNDPNEDSLVNAEADTFFCFVELISGFRDNFCQQLDNSIVGIRSTISRLSQLLKQHDEELWRHLEVNPQFYAFRWITLLLTQEFNFSDSLHIWDALLSDPEGPQETLLRVCCAMLILVRRRLLAGDFTANLKLLQSYPSTNVSQLLYLSNKLRSC
;
A
#
# COMPACT_ATOMS: atom_id res chain seq x y z
N MET A 1 -33.30 3.39 -13.65
CA MET A 1 -32.07 2.54 -13.67
C MET A 1 -31.04 3.21 -14.56
N VAL A 2 -29.85 3.52 -14.05
CA VAL A 2 -28.68 3.88 -14.87
C VAL A 2 -27.57 2.91 -14.49
N LYS A 3 -27.25 1.96 -15.38
CA LYS A 3 -26.06 1.12 -15.23
C LYS A 3 -24.84 2.02 -15.47
N LYS A 4 -24.30 2.65 -14.42
CA LYS A 4 -22.97 3.26 -14.49
C LYS A 4 -21.98 2.14 -14.81
N ARG A 5 -21.34 2.21 -15.98
CA ARG A 5 -20.25 1.28 -16.33
C ARG A 5 -19.14 1.43 -15.30
N LEU A 6 -18.51 0.31 -14.95
CA LEU A 6 -17.23 0.32 -14.25
C LEU A 6 -16.21 1.08 -15.12
N PRO A 7 -15.34 1.93 -14.55
CA PRO A 7 -14.33 2.65 -15.31
C PRO A 7 -13.32 1.72 -15.98
N ASP A 8 -12.89 2.05 -17.20
CA ASP A 8 -12.07 1.16 -18.02
C ASP A 8 -10.66 0.88 -17.44
N TRP A 9 -10.18 1.69 -16.49
CA TRP A 9 -8.88 1.50 -15.81
C TRP A 9 -8.82 0.22 -14.95
N LEU A 10 -9.96 -0.38 -14.61
CA LEU A 10 -10.03 -1.67 -13.93
C LEU A 10 -9.38 -2.82 -14.75
N ASN A 11 -9.20 -2.61 -16.07
CA ASN A 11 -8.60 -3.59 -16.99
C ASN A 11 -7.11 -3.33 -17.28
N SER A 12 -6.40 -2.53 -16.46
CA SER A 12 -4.97 -2.31 -16.65
C SER A 12 -4.19 -3.63 -16.51
N PRO A 13 -3.29 -3.98 -17.45
CA PRO A 13 -2.67 -5.30 -17.53
C PRO A 13 -1.73 -5.65 -16.37
N MET A 14 -1.41 -4.70 -15.47
CA MET A 14 -0.71 -5.01 -14.22
C MET A 14 -1.58 -5.74 -13.17
N TRP A 15 -2.91 -5.74 -13.32
CA TRP A 15 -3.85 -6.28 -12.34
C TRP A 15 -4.67 -7.47 -12.86
N SER A 16 -4.30 -8.03 -14.01
CA SER A 16 -5.04 -9.11 -14.67
C SER A 16 -4.41 -10.48 -14.37
N SER A 17 -4.89 -11.16 -13.32
CA SER A 17 -4.53 -12.56 -13.05
C SER A 17 -5.07 -13.49 -14.15
N PRO A 18 -4.37 -14.60 -14.50
CA PRO A 18 -4.86 -15.56 -15.48
C PRO A 18 -6.11 -16.28 -14.96
N THR A 19 -7.16 -16.32 -15.79
CA THR A 19 -8.45 -16.91 -15.42
C THR A 19 -8.39 -18.44 -15.51
N VAL A 20 -8.62 -19.13 -14.39
CA VAL A 20 -8.77 -20.59 -14.37
C VAL A 20 -9.99 -20.97 -15.22
N THR A 21 -9.75 -21.75 -16.28
CA THR A 21 -10.78 -22.13 -17.24
C THR A 21 -11.62 -23.28 -16.69
N THR A 22 -12.80 -22.96 -16.14
CA THR A 22 -13.84 -23.95 -15.82
C THR A 22 -14.91 -23.96 -16.91
N SER A 23 -15.26 -25.15 -17.40
CA SER A 23 -16.21 -25.35 -18.50
C SER A 23 -17.67 -25.09 -18.06
N PRO A 24 -18.54 -24.59 -18.96
CA PRO A 24 -19.89 -24.18 -18.58
C PRO A 24 -20.89 -25.37 -18.54
N PRO A 25 -21.86 -25.35 -17.60
CA PRO A 25 -22.95 -26.34 -17.56
C PRO A 25 -24.03 -26.07 -18.63
N PRO A 26 -24.88 -27.08 -18.95
CA PRO A 26 -25.84 -26.98 -20.05
C PRO A 26 -27.06 -26.08 -19.76
N LYS A 27 -27.65 -25.55 -20.83
CA LYS A 27 -28.70 -24.52 -20.81
C LYS A 27 -30.09 -25.07 -20.46
N SER A 28 -30.81 -24.40 -19.55
CA SER A 28 -32.26 -24.53 -19.36
C SER A 28 -33.03 -23.34 -19.97
N ARG A 29 -34.26 -23.58 -20.45
CA ARG A 29 -35.08 -22.63 -21.24
C ARG A 29 -35.51 -21.38 -20.47
N SER A 30 -35.66 -20.27 -21.20
CA SER A 30 -36.17 -18.98 -20.73
C SER A 30 -37.70 -18.88 -20.76
N LEU A 31 -38.26 -18.14 -19.79
CA LEU A 31 -39.61 -17.56 -19.86
C LEU A 31 -39.50 -16.03 -19.68
N SER A 32 -40.26 -15.28 -20.48
CA SER A 32 -40.19 -13.81 -20.56
C SER A 32 -41.10 -13.12 -19.53
N PRO A 33 -40.75 -11.91 -19.05
CA PRO A 33 -41.62 -11.10 -18.19
C PRO A 33 -42.66 -10.27 -18.98
N PRO A 34 -43.80 -9.87 -18.36
CA PRO A 34 -44.88 -9.12 -19.01
C PRO A 34 -44.69 -7.58 -19.03
N PRO A 35 -45.46 -6.84 -19.85
CA PRO A 35 -45.34 -5.38 -20.01
C PRO A 35 -46.16 -4.54 -18.99
N PRO A 36 -45.90 -3.22 -18.87
CA PRO A 36 -46.62 -2.32 -17.96
C PRO A 36 -47.95 -1.77 -18.53
N PRO A 37 -48.88 -1.29 -17.68
CA PRO A 37 -50.17 -0.72 -18.10
C PRO A 37 -50.07 0.77 -18.53
N PRO A 38 -51.07 1.29 -19.29
CA PRO A 38 -51.04 2.63 -19.87
C PRO A 38 -51.62 3.72 -18.95
N SER A 39 -51.23 4.97 -19.24
CA SER A 39 -51.77 6.20 -18.64
C SER A 39 -53.06 6.68 -19.32
N SER A 40 -54.01 7.20 -18.53
CA SER A 40 -55.19 7.93 -19.03
C SER A 40 -55.26 9.35 -18.47
N SER A 41 -55.48 10.32 -19.36
CA SER A 41 -55.68 11.74 -19.07
C SER A 41 -57.14 12.06 -18.67
N ASN A 42 -57.31 13.21 -18.00
CA ASN A 42 -58.39 14.21 -18.09
C ASN A 42 -58.52 14.92 -16.72
N ASP A 43 -58.97 16.17 -16.55
CA ASP A 43 -58.87 17.47 -17.24
C ASP A 43 -59.60 18.50 -16.32
N ASP A 44 -59.48 19.79 -16.61
CA ASP A 44 -60.34 20.92 -16.19
C ASP A 44 -60.38 21.46 -14.71
N ARG A 45 -59.70 22.63 -14.56
CA ARG A 45 -60.24 23.99 -14.21
C ARG A 45 -60.48 24.52 -12.77
N TYR A 46 -60.34 25.87 -12.73
CA TYR A 46 -60.68 26.90 -11.72
C TYR A 46 -59.79 26.94 -10.44
N GLY A 47 -59.37 28.09 -9.87
CA GLY A 47 -59.44 29.49 -10.34
C GLY A 47 -59.46 30.55 -9.20
N ILE A 48 -58.59 31.56 -9.29
CA ILE A 48 -58.65 32.92 -8.64
C ILE A 48 -58.21 33.11 -7.16
N GLY A 49 -57.32 34.11 -6.96
CA GLY A 49 -57.18 34.97 -5.74
C GLY A 49 -56.24 34.48 -4.62
N SER A 50 -55.53 35.32 -3.85
CA SER A 50 -55.22 36.77 -3.94
C SER A 50 -54.07 37.15 -2.96
N TYR A 51 -53.21 38.10 -3.33
CA TYR A 51 -52.24 38.83 -2.45
C TYR A 51 -52.99 39.74 -1.42
N PRO A 52 -52.37 40.38 -0.36
CA PRO A 52 -50.98 40.90 -0.32
C PRO A 52 -50.18 41.00 1.02
N SER A 53 -48.86 41.08 0.83
CA SER A 53 -47.85 42.02 1.41
C SER A 53 -47.81 42.46 2.89
N LYS A 54 -46.62 42.29 3.51
CA LYS A 54 -45.79 43.29 4.24
C LYS A 54 -44.43 42.62 4.58
N SER A 55 -43.21 43.01 4.20
CA SER A 55 -42.52 44.29 3.89
C SER A 55 -41.66 44.87 5.04
N SER A 56 -40.40 44.43 5.12
CA SER A 56 -39.23 45.17 5.63
C SER A 56 -37.97 44.30 5.42
N SER A 57 -37.15 44.43 4.37
CA SER A 57 -36.29 45.55 3.92
C SER A 57 -34.88 45.56 4.55
N VAL A 58 -33.87 45.17 3.75
CA VAL A 58 -32.51 45.79 3.64
C VAL A 58 -31.60 45.60 4.89
N THR A 59 -30.39 45.02 4.82
CA THR A 59 -29.26 45.29 3.89
C THR A 59 -28.47 44.07 3.39
N SER A 60 -27.80 44.27 2.24
CA SER A 60 -26.50 43.69 1.83
C SER A 60 -25.45 43.62 2.95
N SER A 61 -24.38 42.81 2.93
CA SER A 61 -23.88 41.75 2.02
C SER A 61 -23.05 40.74 2.88
N ASP A 62 -22.34 39.71 2.39
CA ASP A 62 -21.91 39.33 1.04
C ASP A 62 -21.75 37.80 0.90
N SER A 63 -21.14 37.32 -0.20
CA SER A 63 -20.95 35.90 -0.52
C SER A 63 -19.50 35.42 -0.37
N SER A 64 -19.30 34.37 0.43
CA SER A 64 -18.10 33.52 0.38
C SER A 64 -18.50 32.05 0.46
N LEU A 65 -17.88 31.23 -0.40
CA LEU A 65 -18.19 29.81 -0.55
C LEU A 65 -17.48 29.00 0.54
N ASN A 66 -18.21 28.14 1.25
CA ASN A 66 -17.63 27.17 2.18
C ASN A 66 -16.87 26.08 1.39
N GLU A 67 -15.56 25.97 1.61
CA GLU A 67 -14.83 24.74 1.31
C GLU A 67 -15.09 23.67 2.39
N PRO A 68 -15.12 22.37 2.05
CA PRO A 68 -15.22 21.30 3.03
C PRO A 68 -13.88 21.08 3.76
N HIS A 69 -13.84 21.35 5.06
CA HIS A 69 -12.67 21.13 5.92
C HIS A 69 -12.16 19.67 5.89
N VAL A 70 -10.85 19.51 5.68
CA VAL A 70 -10.11 18.25 5.91
C VAL A 70 -9.73 18.16 7.41
N PRO A 71 -9.96 17.01 8.09
CA PRO A 71 -9.48 16.83 9.47
C PRO A 71 -7.97 16.60 9.50
N LEU A 72 -7.25 17.42 10.27
CA LEU A 72 -5.82 17.21 10.58
C LEU A 72 -5.64 16.07 11.62
N PRO A 73 -4.59 15.23 11.50
CA PRO A 73 -4.25 14.23 12.51
C PRO A 73 -3.55 14.86 13.74
N PRO A 74 -3.62 14.21 14.93
CA PRO A 74 -3.02 14.72 16.16
C PRO A 74 -1.49 14.55 16.19
N PRO A 75 -0.77 15.36 17.01
CA PRO A 75 0.69 15.31 17.09
C PRO A 75 1.22 14.05 17.78
N THR A 76 2.30 13.50 17.23
CA THR A 76 3.02 12.33 17.75
C THR A 76 3.58 12.60 19.15
N SER A 77 3.26 11.74 20.12
CA SER A 77 3.77 11.86 21.49
C SER A 77 5.24 11.42 21.58
N ILE A 78 6.10 12.33 22.03
CA ILE A 78 7.50 12.04 22.36
C ILE A 78 7.53 11.15 23.60
N LYS A 79 8.07 9.93 23.48
CA LYS A 79 8.35 9.06 24.63
C LYS A 79 9.52 9.63 25.43
N GLN A 80 9.32 9.82 26.74
CA GLN A 80 10.38 10.22 27.66
C GLN A 80 11.26 9.01 28.06
N GLU A 81 12.54 9.30 28.25
CA GLU A 81 13.59 8.38 28.71
C GLU A 81 13.36 7.89 30.15
N PRO A 82 13.62 6.60 30.48
CA PRO A 82 13.83 6.15 31.84
C PRO A 82 15.34 6.08 32.17
N THR A 83 15.73 6.70 33.29
CA THR A 83 17.11 6.75 33.80
C THR A 83 17.61 5.39 34.33
N PRO A 84 18.93 5.13 34.33
CA PRO A 84 19.48 3.80 34.52
C PRO A 84 19.44 3.32 35.98
N LYS A 85 19.14 2.03 36.18
CA LYS A 85 19.29 1.34 37.48
C LYS A 85 20.35 0.24 37.42
N THR A 86 21.03 0.10 38.56
CA THR A 86 22.32 -0.58 38.70
C THR A 86 22.26 -2.09 38.48
N ARG A 87 23.29 -2.59 37.82
CA ARG A 87 23.57 -4.01 37.55
C ARG A 87 23.86 -4.77 38.85
N ILE A 88 22.99 -5.70 39.24
CA ILE A 88 23.32 -6.80 40.15
C ILE A 88 23.22 -8.11 39.37
N ARG A 89 24.25 -8.93 39.52
CA ARG A 89 24.48 -10.21 38.85
C ARG A 89 24.08 -11.30 39.82
N ASP A 90 23.16 -12.17 39.44
CA ASP A 90 23.05 -13.47 40.11
C ASP A 90 22.71 -14.60 39.13
N SER A 91 23.00 -15.82 39.56
CA SER A 91 23.25 -16.96 38.67
C SER A 91 22.24 -18.10 38.80
N SER A 92 22.11 -18.85 37.70
CA SER A 92 21.69 -20.26 37.68
C SER A 92 20.26 -20.61 38.12
N THR A 93 19.40 -20.88 37.14
CA THR A 93 18.51 -22.05 37.19
C THR A 93 18.31 -22.61 35.78
N ARG A 94 18.36 -23.93 35.64
CA ARG A 94 18.27 -24.69 34.37
C ARG A 94 17.09 -25.66 34.51
N SER A 95 16.54 -26.13 33.39
CA SER A 95 15.28 -26.92 33.25
C SER A 95 14.01 -26.06 33.36
N VAL A 96 12.91 -26.31 32.63
CA VAL A 96 12.57 -27.37 31.65
C VAL A 96 11.93 -26.72 30.41
N ASN A 97 12.32 -27.14 29.19
CA ASN A 97 11.58 -26.89 27.94
C ASN A 97 12.10 -27.89 26.89
N SER A 98 11.67 -29.16 26.96
CA SER A 98 12.13 -30.22 26.04
C SER A 98 11.17 -30.45 24.88
N ASP A 99 9.87 -30.23 25.09
CA ASP A 99 8.83 -30.72 24.17
C ASP A 99 8.53 -29.72 23.04
N ASN A 100 8.74 -28.42 23.28
CA ASN A 100 8.54 -27.37 22.26
C ASN A 100 9.62 -27.40 21.16
N ASP A 101 10.88 -27.72 21.49
CA ASP A 101 12.00 -27.79 20.51
C ASP A 101 11.84 -28.97 19.52
N VAL A 102 11.18 -30.06 19.95
CA VAL A 102 10.92 -31.21 19.09
C VAL A 102 9.77 -30.91 18.12
N SER A 103 8.71 -30.23 18.58
CA SER A 103 7.57 -29.88 17.71
C SER A 103 7.98 -28.87 16.62
N SER A 104 8.73 -27.82 16.97
CA SER A 104 9.22 -26.83 16.01
C SER A 104 10.12 -27.45 14.95
N SER A 105 11.08 -28.29 15.36
CA SER A 105 12.00 -28.95 14.44
C SER A 105 11.32 -29.90 13.44
N ILE A 106 10.25 -30.59 13.83
CA ILE A 106 9.47 -31.46 12.93
C ILE A 106 8.69 -30.62 11.90
N GLU A 107 8.05 -29.53 12.33
CA GLU A 107 7.34 -28.63 11.41
C GLU A 107 8.31 -27.92 10.45
N ASP A 108 9.50 -27.52 10.92
CA ASP A 108 10.54 -26.91 10.08
C ASP A 108 11.08 -27.88 9.04
N VAL A 109 11.27 -29.16 9.39
CA VAL A 109 11.59 -30.22 8.42
C VAL A 109 10.47 -30.39 7.39
N SER A 110 9.20 -30.34 7.80
CA SER A 110 8.05 -30.42 6.88
C SER A 110 7.98 -29.22 5.92
N ARG A 111 8.17 -27.99 6.44
CA ARG A 111 8.27 -26.75 5.64
C ARG A 111 9.40 -26.86 4.62
N GLN A 112 10.57 -27.33 5.04
CA GLN A 112 11.72 -27.50 4.16
C GLN A 112 11.49 -28.60 3.11
N ALA A 113 10.81 -29.71 3.47
CA ALA A 113 10.44 -30.76 2.52
C ALA A 113 9.50 -30.24 1.43
N GLN A 114 8.46 -29.46 1.79
CA GLN A 114 7.60 -28.78 0.81
C GLN A 114 8.39 -27.81 -0.09
N LEU A 115 9.40 -27.14 0.46
CA LEU A 115 10.36 -26.32 -0.30
C LEU A 115 11.38 -27.14 -1.12
N LEU A 116 11.33 -28.48 -1.12
CA LEU A 116 12.07 -29.36 -2.04
C LEU A 116 11.22 -29.97 -3.16
N GLU A 117 9.89 -30.06 -3.03
CA GLU A 117 9.00 -30.65 -4.07
C GLU A 117 8.95 -29.82 -5.37
N GLU A 118 8.97 -30.45 -6.55
CA GLU A 118 8.97 -29.74 -7.85
C GLU A 118 7.73 -28.84 -8.06
N ILE A 119 6.58 -29.27 -7.53
CA ILE A 119 5.32 -28.51 -7.51
C ILE A 119 4.89 -28.33 -6.05
N ILE A 120 4.68 -27.08 -5.63
CA ILE A 120 4.30 -26.75 -4.25
C ILE A 120 2.79 -26.82 -4.04
N ASN A 121 2.35 -27.57 -3.03
CA ASN A 121 0.98 -27.52 -2.54
C ASN A 121 0.75 -26.24 -1.71
N ILE A 122 0.16 -25.21 -2.32
CA ILE A 122 -0.11 -23.93 -1.64
C ILE A 122 -1.09 -24.08 -0.46
N GLY A 123 -2.00 -25.05 -0.47
CA GLY A 123 -2.95 -25.27 0.61
C GLY A 123 -2.28 -25.81 1.87
N GLU A 124 -1.33 -26.73 1.69
CA GLU A 124 -0.52 -27.32 2.77
C GLU A 124 0.54 -26.35 3.30
N LEU A 125 1.23 -25.63 2.40
CA LEU A 125 2.14 -24.55 2.79
C LEU A 125 1.43 -23.52 3.69
N ARG A 126 0.20 -23.12 3.31
CA ARG A 126 -0.64 -22.23 4.10
C ARG A 126 -0.97 -22.79 5.49
N GLN A 127 -1.21 -24.09 5.66
CA GLN A 127 -1.41 -24.67 6.99
C GLN A 127 -0.12 -24.64 7.83
N LEU A 128 1.01 -25.00 7.25
CA LEU A 128 2.31 -25.04 7.93
C LEU A 128 2.78 -23.66 8.40
N CYS A 129 2.37 -22.58 7.73
CA CYS A 129 2.81 -21.21 8.02
C CYS A 129 1.87 -20.42 8.97
N LEU A 130 0.66 -20.92 9.26
CA LEU A 130 -0.28 -20.29 10.21
C LEU A 130 0.22 -20.21 11.66
N LEU A 131 1.23 -21.03 12.03
CA LEU A 131 1.88 -21.02 13.34
C LEU A 131 3.15 -20.14 13.38
N GLY A 132 3.50 -19.50 12.26
CA GLY A 132 4.75 -18.75 12.06
C GLY A 132 5.71 -19.46 11.10
N ILE A 133 6.68 -18.70 10.59
CA ILE A 133 7.76 -19.20 9.73
C ILE A 133 9.10 -18.94 10.43
N PRO A 134 10.04 -19.91 10.47
CA PRO A 134 11.36 -19.68 11.05
C PRO A 134 12.17 -18.62 10.28
N ASP A 135 13.01 -17.87 10.99
CA ASP A 135 13.98 -16.91 10.41
C ASP A 135 15.10 -17.58 9.58
N ALA A 136 15.23 -18.91 9.66
CA ALA A 136 16.36 -19.64 9.12
C ALA A 136 16.34 -19.78 7.58
N ALA A 137 17.55 -19.86 7.00
CA ALA A 137 17.81 -20.32 5.63
C ALA A 137 17.05 -19.63 4.48
N GLY A 138 16.53 -18.41 4.68
CA GLY A 138 15.74 -17.71 3.65
C GLY A 138 14.34 -18.29 3.43
N ILE A 139 13.86 -19.14 4.35
CA ILE A 139 12.54 -19.80 4.25
C ILE A 139 11.44 -18.75 4.16
N ARG A 140 11.38 -17.77 5.08
CA ARG A 140 10.37 -16.70 5.03
C ARG A 140 10.41 -15.88 3.75
N SER A 141 11.60 -15.58 3.21
CA SER A 141 11.75 -14.89 1.92
C SER A 141 11.08 -15.67 0.78
N THR A 142 11.36 -16.96 0.66
CA THR A 142 10.78 -17.82 -0.38
C THR A 142 9.26 -18.01 -0.18
N VAL A 143 8.83 -18.26 1.06
CA VAL A 143 7.42 -18.50 1.38
C VAL A 143 6.57 -17.24 1.18
N TRP A 144 7.02 -16.06 1.60
CA TRP A 144 6.27 -14.81 1.35
C TRP A 144 6.11 -14.52 -0.14
N LYS A 145 7.15 -14.78 -0.95
CA LYS A 145 7.09 -14.67 -2.42
C LYS A 145 6.05 -15.63 -3.03
N LEU A 146 5.84 -16.81 -2.45
CA LEU A 146 4.80 -17.77 -2.87
C LEU A 146 3.40 -17.37 -2.40
N LEU A 147 3.25 -16.96 -1.14
CA LEU A 147 1.96 -16.57 -0.56
C LEU A 147 1.38 -15.29 -1.20
N LEU A 148 2.26 -14.37 -1.62
CA LEU A 148 1.94 -13.17 -2.39
C LEU A 148 1.85 -13.43 -3.91
N ALA A 149 1.87 -14.69 -4.36
CA ALA A 149 1.79 -15.09 -5.77
C ALA A 149 2.84 -14.46 -6.72
N TYR A 150 3.97 -13.97 -6.17
CA TYR A 150 5.09 -13.47 -6.96
C TYR A 150 5.89 -14.61 -7.61
N LEU A 151 6.04 -15.73 -6.90
CA LEU A 151 6.54 -16.99 -7.44
C LEU A 151 5.35 -17.93 -7.77
N PRO A 152 5.37 -18.62 -8.92
CA PRO A 152 4.39 -19.67 -9.23
C PRO A 152 4.64 -20.91 -8.35
N THR A 153 3.64 -21.79 -8.24
CA THR A 153 3.77 -23.04 -7.47
C THR A 153 4.70 -24.07 -8.12
N ASP A 154 4.92 -23.97 -9.43
CA ASP A 154 5.88 -24.78 -10.19
C ASP A 154 7.29 -24.16 -10.11
N LYS A 155 8.25 -24.92 -9.54
CA LYS A 155 9.63 -24.46 -9.36
C LYS A 155 10.41 -24.35 -10.66
N GLY A 156 10.06 -25.13 -11.68
CA GLY A 156 10.71 -25.06 -13.00
C GLY A 156 10.55 -23.69 -13.67
N LEU A 157 9.52 -22.93 -13.29
CA LEU A 157 9.23 -21.59 -13.83
C LEU A 157 9.92 -20.45 -13.06
N TRP A 158 10.46 -20.69 -11.86
CA TRP A 158 10.95 -19.65 -10.96
C TRP A 158 12.05 -18.78 -11.59
N SER A 159 13.08 -19.40 -12.17
CA SER A 159 14.20 -18.66 -12.77
C SER A 159 13.75 -17.76 -13.93
N SER A 160 12.75 -18.21 -14.70
CA SER A 160 12.22 -17.44 -15.83
C SER A 160 11.36 -16.26 -15.35
N GLU A 161 10.46 -16.48 -14.39
CA GLU A 161 9.58 -15.41 -13.89
C GLU A 161 10.37 -14.38 -13.07
N LEU A 162 11.33 -14.80 -12.25
CA LEU A 162 12.26 -13.89 -11.55
C LEU A 162 13.04 -13.03 -12.54
N ALA A 163 13.68 -13.62 -13.55
CA ALA A 163 14.45 -12.87 -14.54
C ALA A 163 13.58 -11.84 -15.29
N LYS A 164 12.38 -12.25 -15.72
CA LYS A 164 11.39 -11.38 -16.38
C LYS A 164 10.95 -10.22 -15.48
N LYS A 165 10.54 -10.49 -14.24
CA LYS A 165 10.09 -9.47 -13.28
C LYS A 165 11.23 -8.51 -12.92
N ARG A 166 12.42 -9.02 -12.61
CA ARG A 166 13.60 -8.19 -12.27
C ARG A 166 14.02 -7.28 -13.43
N ALA A 167 13.99 -7.79 -14.67
CA ALA A 167 14.20 -6.96 -15.87
C ALA A 167 13.13 -5.88 -16.04
N GLN A 168 11.86 -6.21 -15.81
CA GLN A 168 10.74 -5.25 -15.85
C GLN A 168 10.91 -4.13 -14.79
N TYR A 169 11.28 -4.48 -13.55
CA TYR A 169 11.54 -3.47 -12.51
C TYR A 169 12.75 -2.58 -12.86
N LYS A 170 13.83 -3.15 -13.43
CA LYS A 170 14.96 -2.36 -13.93
C LYS A 170 14.51 -1.33 -14.98
N GLN A 171 13.64 -1.72 -15.91
CA GLN A 171 13.06 -0.81 -16.90
C GLN A 171 12.20 0.29 -16.25
N PHE A 172 11.43 -0.01 -15.20
CA PHE A 172 10.70 1.00 -14.43
C PHE A 172 11.66 1.98 -13.75
N LYS A 173 12.75 1.48 -13.16
CA LYS A 173 13.78 2.29 -12.48
C LYS A 173 14.45 3.27 -13.45
N GLU A 174 14.84 2.79 -14.62
CA GLU A 174 15.44 3.60 -15.69
C GLU A 174 14.47 4.68 -16.22
N ASN A 175 13.19 4.34 -16.45
CA ASN A 175 12.22 5.27 -17.04
C ASN A 175 11.62 6.29 -16.05
N LEU A 176 11.42 5.91 -14.78
CA LEU A 176 10.59 6.70 -13.85
C LEU A 176 11.39 7.49 -12.80
N LEU A 177 12.63 7.09 -12.52
CA LEU A 177 13.52 7.78 -11.58
C LEU A 177 14.51 8.73 -12.25
N MET A 178 14.61 8.73 -13.58
CA MET A 178 15.44 9.72 -14.26
C MET A 178 14.86 11.13 -14.13
N ASN A 179 15.75 12.06 -13.77
CA ASN A 179 15.44 13.48 -13.60
C ASN A 179 15.09 14.11 -14.97
N PRO A 180 14.05 14.98 -15.09
CA PRO A 180 13.76 15.67 -16.34
C PRO A 180 14.92 16.49 -16.91
N THR A 181 15.89 16.94 -16.10
CA THR A 181 17.14 17.54 -16.60
C THR A 181 17.96 16.52 -17.39
N SER A 182 18.08 15.28 -16.90
CA SER A 182 18.73 14.17 -17.63
C SER A 182 17.96 13.80 -18.90
N PHE A 183 16.62 13.78 -18.84
CA PHE A 183 15.75 13.51 -19.99
C PHE A 183 15.88 14.60 -21.07
N SER A 184 15.86 15.88 -20.69
CA SER A 184 16.11 17.02 -21.58
C SER A 184 17.52 16.97 -22.18
N MET A 185 18.53 16.59 -21.39
CA MET A 185 19.90 16.41 -21.88
C MET A 185 20.02 15.26 -22.89
N ILE A 186 19.35 14.13 -22.65
CA ILE A 186 19.30 12.98 -23.58
C ILE A 186 18.57 13.35 -24.89
N LEU A 187 17.44 14.05 -24.81
CA LEU A 187 16.74 14.56 -25.99
C LEU A 187 17.62 15.55 -26.77
N ASN A 188 18.28 16.50 -26.09
CA ASN A 188 19.19 17.45 -26.72
C ASN A 188 20.39 16.76 -27.39
N VAL A 189 20.95 15.68 -26.81
CA VAL A 189 22.00 14.87 -27.43
C VAL A 189 21.48 14.11 -28.65
N SER A 190 20.27 13.53 -28.58
CA SER A 190 19.66 12.83 -29.72
C SER A 190 19.31 13.78 -30.88
N VAL A 191 18.90 15.01 -30.58
CA VAL A 191 18.67 16.06 -31.59
C VAL A 191 20.00 16.60 -32.14
N ALA A 192 21.03 16.77 -31.31
CA ALA A 192 22.37 17.17 -31.75
C ALA A 192 22.96 16.14 -32.73
N SER A 193 22.87 14.85 -32.42
CA SER A 193 23.33 13.75 -33.28
C SER A 193 22.58 13.69 -34.63
N GLN A 194 21.29 14.01 -34.67
CA GLN A 194 20.57 14.15 -35.94
C GLN A 194 20.96 15.44 -36.70
N SER A 195 21.29 16.52 -36.00
CA SER A 195 21.67 17.80 -36.61
C SER A 195 23.03 17.78 -37.29
N GLU A 196 23.97 16.93 -36.85
CA GLU A 196 25.28 16.77 -37.49
C GLU A 196 25.19 16.15 -38.90
N ILE A 197 24.17 15.32 -39.15
CA ILE A 197 23.92 14.73 -40.47
C ILE A 197 23.44 15.79 -41.47
N THR A 198 22.66 16.78 -41.02
CA THR A 198 22.21 17.89 -41.90
C THR A 198 23.29 18.96 -42.08
N ARG A 199 24.15 19.18 -41.06
CA ARG A 199 25.13 20.27 -41.06
C ARG A 199 26.39 20.05 -41.92
N THR A 200 26.48 18.91 -42.61
CA THR A 200 27.54 18.64 -43.60
C THR A 200 27.12 18.94 -45.05
N PHE A 201 25.83 19.20 -45.33
CA PHE A 201 25.34 19.47 -46.70
C PHE A 201 25.15 20.96 -47.05
N GLU A 202 25.14 21.87 -46.07
CA GLU A 202 24.97 23.32 -46.33
C GLU A 202 26.28 24.12 -46.36
N VAL A 203 27.40 23.55 -45.89
CA VAL A 203 28.71 24.25 -45.85
C VAL A 203 29.35 24.35 -47.24
N SER A 204 28.90 23.57 -48.22
CA SER A 204 29.43 23.54 -49.60
C SER A 204 28.65 24.38 -50.61
N ALA A 205 27.75 25.28 -50.18
CA ALA A 205 26.87 26.04 -51.07
C ALA A 205 26.98 27.58 -50.97
N SER A 206 27.90 28.14 -50.17
CA SER A 206 27.99 29.60 -49.98
C SER A 206 29.43 30.15 -49.99
N LEU A 207 30.08 30.05 -51.14
CA LEU A 207 31.24 30.88 -51.50
C LEU A 207 30.88 31.76 -52.70
N LYS A 208 30.25 32.91 -52.45
CA LYS A 208 30.44 34.13 -53.26
C LYS A 208 29.81 35.37 -52.63
N ASN A 209 30.55 36.47 -52.79
CA ASN A 209 30.19 37.87 -52.54
C ASN A 209 30.07 38.25 -51.05
N GLY A 210 30.91 39.18 -50.63
CA GLY A 210 30.89 39.71 -49.27
C GLY A 210 30.18 41.07 -49.20
N ASP A 211 29.88 41.48 -47.97
CA ASP A 211 30.13 42.85 -47.52
C ASP A 211 30.41 42.86 -46.01
N LEU A 212 31.04 43.91 -45.50
CA LEU A 212 31.38 44.09 -44.09
C LEU A 212 30.19 44.64 -43.30
N SER A 213 29.72 43.91 -42.27
CA SER A 213 28.93 44.52 -41.19
C SER A 213 29.09 43.77 -39.86
N GLU A 214 28.92 44.50 -38.75
CA GLU A 214 29.41 44.13 -37.43
C GLU A 214 28.64 42.96 -36.78
N GLY A 215 29.38 42.01 -36.23
CA GLY A 215 28.81 40.83 -35.58
C GLY A 215 28.16 41.11 -34.23
N LYS A 216 26.84 41.36 -34.21
CA LYS A 216 26.02 41.04 -33.03
C LYS A 216 25.82 39.53 -32.96
N GLY A 217 26.63 38.85 -32.16
CA GLY A 217 26.44 37.45 -31.78
C GLY A 217 25.20 37.26 -30.90
N LEU A 218 24.01 37.37 -31.50
CA LEU A 218 22.75 37.09 -30.83
C LEU A 218 22.54 35.56 -30.85
N LEU A 219 22.78 34.91 -29.71
CA LEU A 219 22.42 33.51 -29.52
C LEU A 219 20.92 33.36 -29.78
N GLU A 220 20.54 32.59 -30.80
CA GLU A 220 19.14 32.41 -31.14
C GLU A 220 18.41 31.71 -29.99
N ARG A 221 17.43 32.40 -29.41
CA ARG A 221 16.71 31.92 -28.24
C ARG A 221 15.73 30.83 -28.66
N SER A 222 16.19 29.59 -28.64
CA SER A 222 15.41 28.39 -28.93
C SER A 222 14.05 28.45 -28.25
N LYS A 223 12.98 28.46 -29.05
CA LYS A 223 11.60 28.57 -28.55
C LYS A 223 11.24 27.32 -27.76
N ILE A 224 11.27 27.39 -26.43
CA ILE A 224 10.79 26.34 -25.55
C ILE A 224 9.29 26.13 -25.84
N PRO A 225 8.85 24.91 -26.25
CA PRO A 225 7.43 24.60 -26.45
C PRO A 225 6.60 24.91 -25.19
N HIS A 226 5.35 25.34 -25.37
CA HIS A 226 4.53 25.81 -24.23
C HIS A 226 4.30 24.77 -23.12
N GLY A 227 4.42 23.46 -23.42
CA GLY A 227 4.36 22.37 -22.44
C GLY A 227 5.68 22.02 -21.73
N GLU A 228 6.81 22.56 -22.22
CA GLU A 228 8.16 22.36 -21.66
C GLU A 228 8.63 23.54 -20.81
N HIS A 229 7.78 24.55 -20.59
CA HIS A 229 8.13 25.73 -19.81
C HIS A 229 7.93 25.48 -18.30
N PRO A 230 8.89 25.82 -17.40
CA PRO A 230 8.79 25.53 -15.96
C PRO A 230 7.65 26.27 -15.21
N LEU A 231 7.01 27.26 -15.85
CA LEU A 231 5.83 27.96 -15.32
C LEU A 231 4.51 27.56 -16.02
N SER A 232 4.49 26.46 -16.77
CA SER A 232 3.28 26.04 -17.51
C SER A 232 2.26 25.37 -16.58
N LEU A 233 1.20 26.10 -16.24
CA LEU A 233 0.12 25.67 -15.34
C LEU A 233 -0.83 24.60 -15.93
N GLY A 234 -0.59 24.15 -17.17
CA GLY A 234 -1.41 23.12 -17.81
C GLY A 234 -1.33 21.78 -17.07
N LYS A 235 -2.46 21.08 -16.93
CA LYS A 235 -2.51 19.75 -16.29
C LYS A 235 -1.72 18.67 -17.03
N THR A 236 -1.36 18.92 -18.29
CA THR A 236 -0.55 18.05 -19.16
C THR A 236 0.91 18.52 -19.27
N SER A 237 1.34 19.50 -18.48
CA SER A 237 2.72 19.97 -18.45
C SER A 237 3.63 18.94 -17.77
N ILE A 238 4.78 18.70 -18.38
CA ILE A 238 5.88 17.89 -17.80
C ILE A 238 6.29 18.49 -16.44
N TRP A 239 6.27 19.82 -16.31
CA TRP A 239 6.64 20.52 -15.09
C TRP A 239 5.56 20.43 -14.00
N ASN A 240 4.26 20.50 -14.35
CA ASN A 240 3.19 20.30 -13.39
C ASN A 240 3.21 18.88 -12.80
N GLN A 241 3.42 17.86 -13.66
CA GLN A 241 3.66 16.50 -13.21
C GLN A 241 4.93 16.41 -12.34
N PHE A 242 6.03 17.05 -12.74
CA PHE A 242 7.28 17.08 -11.97
C PHE A 242 7.15 17.74 -10.58
N PHE A 243 6.34 18.80 -10.43
CA PHE A 243 6.12 19.43 -9.12
C PHE A 243 5.26 18.54 -8.21
N GLN A 244 4.21 17.91 -8.75
CA GLN A 244 3.42 16.93 -7.98
C GLN A 244 4.25 15.70 -7.59
N ASP A 245 5.08 15.20 -8.51
CA ASP A 245 6.03 14.13 -8.24
C ASP A 245 7.03 14.56 -7.16
N SER A 246 7.55 15.81 -7.21
CA SER A 246 8.50 16.33 -6.23
C SER A 246 7.95 16.36 -4.81
N GLU A 247 6.71 16.82 -4.61
CA GLU A 247 6.06 16.83 -3.29
C GLU A 247 5.92 15.41 -2.71
N ILE A 248 5.50 14.46 -3.56
CA ILE A 248 5.40 13.03 -3.19
C ILE A 248 6.77 12.43 -2.88
N ILE A 249 7.79 12.74 -3.68
CA ILE A 249 9.18 12.28 -3.48
C ILE A 249 9.74 12.82 -2.16
N GLU A 250 9.50 14.09 -1.82
CA GLU A 250 9.88 14.65 -0.53
C GLU A 250 9.14 14.00 0.64
N GLN A 251 7.85 13.70 0.49
CA GLN A 251 7.08 13.01 1.52
C GLN A 251 7.64 11.60 1.76
N ILE A 252 7.91 10.85 0.69
CA ILE A 252 8.57 9.53 0.75
C ILE A 252 9.94 9.65 1.42
N ASP A 253 10.77 10.62 1.04
CA ASP A 253 12.11 10.82 1.59
C ASP A 253 12.08 11.11 3.11
N ARG A 254 11.14 11.94 3.57
CA ARG A 254 10.90 12.19 5.01
C ARG A 254 10.42 10.93 5.73
N ASP A 255 9.52 10.16 5.13
CA ASP A 255 8.93 8.96 5.74
C ASP A 255 9.92 7.78 5.81
N VAL A 256 10.71 7.55 4.76
CA VAL A 256 11.77 6.53 4.74
C VAL A 256 12.81 6.83 5.83
N LYS A 257 13.25 8.08 5.99
CA LYS A 257 14.23 8.48 7.03
C LYS A 257 13.77 8.20 8.47
N ARG A 258 12.45 8.21 8.72
CA ARG A 258 11.85 7.93 10.04
C ARG A 258 11.27 6.52 10.18
N THR A 259 11.48 5.64 9.21
CA THR A 259 10.97 4.25 9.24
C THR A 259 11.81 3.42 10.19
N HIS A 260 11.19 2.84 11.22
CA HIS A 260 11.83 2.02 12.27
C HIS A 260 13.20 2.56 12.77
N PRO A 261 13.24 3.74 13.41
CA PRO A 261 14.49 4.44 13.75
C PRO A 261 15.40 3.65 14.70
N ASP A 262 14.83 2.77 15.52
CA ASP A 262 15.55 1.93 16.49
C ASP A 262 16.28 0.73 15.83
N ILE A 263 16.12 0.52 14.52
CA ILE A 263 16.67 -0.63 13.79
C ILE A 263 17.79 -0.16 12.84
N PRO A 264 19.07 -0.54 13.07
CA PRO A 264 20.21 -0.09 12.26
C PRO A 264 20.14 -0.44 10.77
N PHE A 265 19.37 -1.46 10.40
CA PHE A 265 19.09 -1.81 9.00
C PHE A 265 18.38 -0.69 8.23
N PHE A 266 17.49 0.07 8.90
CA PHE A 266 16.71 1.16 8.30
C PHE A 266 17.33 2.53 8.57
N SER A 267 17.87 2.80 9.77
CA SER A 267 18.31 4.15 10.17
C SER A 267 19.78 4.27 10.59
N GLY A 268 20.61 3.27 10.30
CA GLY A 268 22.06 3.35 10.54
C GLY A 268 22.80 4.28 9.57
N ASP A 269 23.97 4.76 9.99
CA ASP A 269 24.85 5.60 9.15
C ASP A 269 25.67 4.85 8.11
N SER A 270 25.64 3.51 8.14
CA SER A 270 26.44 2.66 7.28
C SER A 270 26.07 2.83 5.79
N ALA A 271 27.02 2.54 4.90
CA ALA A 271 26.74 2.53 3.46
C ALA A 271 25.63 1.53 3.09
N SER A 272 25.53 0.39 3.81
CA SER A 272 24.45 -0.59 3.62
C SER A 272 23.09 -0.02 4.04
N SER A 273 23.00 0.63 5.20
CA SER A 273 21.77 1.25 5.71
C SER A 273 21.28 2.36 4.77
N LYS A 274 22.20 3.18 4.23
CA LYS A 274 21.89 4.22 3.23
C LYS A 274 21.43 3.62 1.90
N ALA A 275 22.04 2.53 1.44
CA ALA A 275 21.57 1.80 0.27
C ALA A 275 20.17 1.18 0.49
N ASN A 276 19.88 0.67 1.68
CA ASN A 276 18.57 0.15 2.05
C ASN A 276 17.48 1.25 2.02
N GLN A 277 17.76 2.44 2.58
CA GLN A 277 16.86 3.60 2.49
C GLN A 277 16.59 3.99 1.03
N GLU A 278 17.63 4.04 0.20
CA GLU A 278 17.50 4.41 -1.21
C GLU A 278 16.67 3.35 -1.98
N SER A 279 16.84 2.06 -1.71
CA SER A 279 15.99 1.01 -2.27
C SER A 279 14.52 1.15 -1.86
N LEU A 280 14.23 1.40 -0.57
CA LEU A 280 12.85 1.65 -0.09
C LEU A 280 12.22 2.87 -0.80
N LYS A 281 12.96 3.96 -0.90
CA LYS A 281 12.56 5.18 -1.61
C LYS A 281 12.28 4.93 -3.09
N ASN A 282 13.17 4.22 -3.78
CA ASN A 282 13.00 3.85 -5.19
C ASN A 282 11.70 3.06 -5.43
N ILE A 283 11.43 2.05 -4.60
CA ILE A 283 10.21 1.23 -4.68
C ILE A 283 8.95 2.09 -4.50
N LEU A 284 8.92 2.95 -3.48
CA LEU A 284 7.77 3.82 -3.19
C LEU A 284 7.52 4.86 -4.30
N ILE A 285 8.57 5.45 -4.86
CA ILE A 285 8.45 6.42 -5.96
C ILE A 285 7.94 5.73 -7.23
N ILE A 286 8.51 4.58 -7.59
CA ILE A 286 8.06 3.79 -8.75
C ILE A 286 6.60 3.36 -8.58
N PHE A 287 6.24 2.86 -7.39
CA PHE A 287 4.86 2.51 -7.06
C PHE A 287 3.90 3.71 -7.21
N ALA A 288 4.25 4.86 -6.65
CA ALA A 288 3.40 6.06 -6.68
C ALA A 288 3.19 6.58 -8.12
N LYS A 289 4.24 6.57 -8.94
CA LYS A 289 4.19 6.98 -10.36
C LYS A 289 3.38 6.02 -11.23
N LEU A 290 3.51 4.71 -10.98
CA LEU A 290 2.75 3.68 -11.70
C LEU A 290 1.26 3.62 -11.30
N ASN A 291 0.91 4.12 -10.11
CA ASN A 291 -0.45 4.03 -9.54
C ASN A 291 -1.07 5.42 -9.27
N PRO A 292 -1.32 6.26 -10.27
CA PRO A 292 -1.71 7.67 -10.08
C PRO A 292 -3.06 7.89 -9.38
N GLY A 293 -3.90 6.85 -9.23
CA GLY A 293 -5.16 6.88 -8.49
C GLY A 293 -5.06 6.56 -7.00
N ILE A 294 -3.92 6.03 -6.54
CA ILE A 294 -3.62 5.77 -5.12
C ILE A 294 -2.44 6.65 -4.68
N ARG A 295 -1.41 6.74 -5.53
CA ARG A 295 -0.12 7.40 -5.29
C ARG A 295 0.54 6.83 -4.02
N TYR A 296 1.43 7.59 -3.41
CA TYR A 296 1.95 7.30 -2.08
C TYR A 296 0.95 7.78 -1.02
N VAL A 297 0.73 6.95 0.00
CA VAL A 297 -0.03 7.30 1.21
C VAL A 297 0.90 7.10 2.41
N GLN A 298 0.95 8.09 3.31
CA GLN A 298 1.77 8.03 4.52
C GLN A 298 1.46 6.74 5.31
N GLY A 299 2.51 5.97 5.62
CA GLY A 299 2.39 4.65 6.24
C GLY A 299 2.70 3.49 5.30
N MET A 300 2.67 3.69 3.97
CA MET A 300 3.15 2.69 3.00
C MET A 300 4.62 2.31 3.21
N ASN A 301 5.42 3.24 3.77
CA ASN A 301 6.80 2.97 4.21
C ASN A 301 6.88 1.87 5.28
N GLU A 302 5.94 1.85 6.24
CA GLU A 302 5.87 0.84 7.32
C GLU A 302 5.38 -0.53 6.80
N LEU A 303 4.63 -0.55 5.69
CA LEU A 303 4.19 -1.77 5.02
C LEU A 303 5.29 -2.36 4.12
N LEU A 304 6.10 -1.50 3.50
CA LEU A 304 7.20 -1.92 2.65
C LEU A 304 8.37 -2.49 3.47
N ALA A 305 8.63 -1.92 4.65
CA ALA A 305 9.77 -2.26 5.49
C ALA A 305 9.87 -3.76 5.87
N PRO A 306 8.80 -4.46 6.34
CA PRO A 306 8.81 -5.89 6.57
C PRO A 306 9.24 -6.72 5.35
N LEU A 307 8.64 -6.46 4.18
CA LEU A 307 8.96 -7.17 2.93
C LEU A 307 10.43 -7.00 2.55
N PHE A 308 10.89 -5.75 2.53
CA PHE A 308 12.27 -5.43 2.14
C PHE A 308 13.29 -6.03 3.10
N TYR A 309 13.03 -5.99 4.40
CA TYR A 309 13.89 -6.61 5.41
C TYR A 309 14.01 -8.12 5.20
N VAL A 310 12.89 -8.81 5.00
CA VAL A 310 12.88 -10.27 4.81
C VAL A 310 13.65 -10.68 3.54
N PHE A 311 13.47 -9.96 2.43
CA PHE A 311 14.16 -10.31 1.17
C PHE A 311 15.61 -9.84 1.10
N ARG A 312 15.98 -8.77 1.80
CA ARG A 312 17.35 -8.24 1.82
C ARG A 312 18.29 -9.00 2.76
N ASN A 313 17.74 -9.70 3.75
CA ASN A 313 18.48 -10.61 4.64
C ASN A 313 18.42 -12.08 4.17
N ASP A 314 18.00 -12.33 2.92
CA ASP A 314 18.05 -13.65 2.31
C ASP A 314 19.51 -14.13 2.17
N PRO A 315 19.87 -15.36 2.59
CA PRO A 315 21.23 -15.88 2.48
C PRO A 315 21.67 -16.16 1.04
N ASN A 316 20.75 -16.19 0.07
CA ASN A 316 21.07 -16.35 -1.34
C ASN A 316 21.49 -15.00 -1.96
N GLU A 317 22.72 -14.91 -2.45
CA GLU A 317 23.31 -13.69 -3.03
C GLU A 317 22.49 -13.09 -4.18
N ASP A 318 21.95 -13.93 -5.09
CA ASP A 318 21.11 -13.47 -6.20
C ASP A 318 19.77 -12.89 -5.70
N SER A 319 19.18 -13.48 -4.66
CA SER A 319 17.98 -12.90 -4.03
C SER A 319 18.30 -11.61 -3.26
N LEU A 320 19.42 -11.54 -2.55
CA LEU A 320 19.87 -10.36 -1.81
C LEU A 320 20.15 -9.17 -2.74
N VAL A 321 20.83 -9.39 -3.87
CA VAL A 321 21.13 -8.34 -4.86
C VAL A 321 19.84 -7.84 -5.52
N ASN A 322 18.92 -8.73 -5.87
CA ASN A 322 17.66 -8.38 -6.53
C ASN A 322 16.51 -8.04 -5.56
N ALA A 323 16.76 -8.01 -4.25
CA ALA A 323 15.75 -7.81 -3.20
C ALA A 323 14.87 -6.57 -3.45
N GLU A 324 15.41 -5.48 -4.01
CA GLU A 324 14.62 -4.27 -4.34
C GLU A 324 13.50 -4.58 -5.36
N ALA A 325 13.79 -5.36 -6.40
CA ALA A 325 12.82 -5.73 -7.43
C ALA A 325 11.80 -6.76 -6.93
N ASP A 326 12.27 -7.79 -6.21
CA ASP A 326 11.42 -8.82 -5.61
C ASP A 326 10.44 -8.17 -4.60
N THR A 327 10.92 -7.20 -3.81
CA THR A 327 10.10 -6.41 -2.88
C THR A 327 9.05 -5.59 -3.61
N PHE A 328 9.40 -4.89 -4.69
CA PHE A 328 8.44 -4.06 -5.44
C PHE A 328 7.21 -4.88 -5.88
N PHE A 329 7.39 -6.06 -6.47
CA PHE A 329 6.25 -6.86 -6.92
C PHE A 329 5.46 -7.45 -5.76
N CYS A 330 6.12 -7.99 -4.73
CA CYS A 330 5.42 -8.47 -3.53
C CYS A 330 4.62 -7.36 -2.84
N PHE A 331 5.14 -6.12 -2.83
CA PHE A 331 4.44 -4.95 -2.31
C PHE A 331 3.23 -4.56 -3.16
N VAL A 332 3.35 -4.62 -4.50
CA VAL A 332 2.21 -4.42 -5.42
C VAL A 332 1.11 -5.46 -5.17
N GLU A 333 1.45 -6.74 -5.06
CA GLU A 333 0.49 -7.82 -4.79
C GLU A 333 -0.15 -7.68 -3.40
N LEU A 334 0.62 -7.33 -2.36
CA LEU A 334 0.11 -7.05 -1.02
C LEU A 334 -0.89 -5.89 -1.03
N ILE A 335 -0.51 -4.74 -1.59
CA ILE A 335 -1.38 -3.55 -1.66
C ILE A 335 -2.61 -3.83 -2.54
N SER A 336 -2.54 -4.74 -3.52
CA SER A 336 -3.70 -5.16 -4.33
C SER A 336 -4.87 -5.64 -3.47
N GLY A 337 -4.59 -6.46 -2.44
CA GLY A 337 -5.59 -7.06 -1.55
C GLY A 337 -6.22 -6.06 -0.57
N PHE A 338 -5.54 -4.93 -0.32
CA PHE A 338 -6.01 -3.87 0.58
C PHE A 338 -6.34 -2.56 -0.14
N ARG A 339 -6.25 -2.52 -1.48
CA ARG A 339 -6.29 -1.32 -2.34
C ARG A 339 -7.42 -0.35 -1.99
N ASP A 340 -8.61 -0.90 -1.79
CA ASP A 340 -9.82 -0.11 -1.60
C ASP A 340 -9.84 0.61 -0.24
N ASN A 341 -8.99 0.20 0.71
CA ASN A 341 -8.74 0.91 1.97
C ASN A 341 -7.80 2.13 1.82
N PHE A 342 -7.03 2.23 0.73
CA PHE A 342 -6.13 3.36 0.44
C PHE A 342 -6.70 4.37 -0.57
N CYS A 343 -7.77 4.00 -1.27
CA CYS A 343 -8.42 4.90 -2.22
C CYS A 343 -9.41 5.83 -1.49
N GLN A 344 -8.99 7.07 -1.20
CA GLN A 344 -9.80 8.09 -0.50
C GLN A 344 -11.23 8.26 -1.08
N GLN A 345 -11.39 8.07 -2.39
CA GLN A 345 -12.69 8.13 -3.09
C GLN A 345 -13.67 7.03 -2.65
N LEU A 346 -13.14 5.91 -2.13
CA LEU A 346 -13.88 4.77 -1.63
C LEU A 346 -14.10 4.81 -0.11
N ASP A 347 -13.56 5.78 0.64
CA ASP A 347 -13.67 5.84 2.11
C ASP A 347 -15.12 5.71 2.63
N ASN A 348 -16.08 6.27 1.90
CA ASN A 348 -17.52 6.23 2.22
C ASN A 348 -18.29 5.10 1.48
N SER A 349 -17.58 4.22 0.76
CA SER A 349 -18.12 3.10 0.00
C SER A 349 -18.21 1.83 0.85
N ILE A 350 -19.03 0.88 0.41
CA ILE A 350 -19.18 -0.45 1.03
C ILE A 350 -17.91 -1.32 0.95
N VAL A 351 -16.90 -0.91 0.17
CA VAL A 351 -15.60 -1.61 0.02
C VAL A 351 -14.42 -0.84 0.65
N GLY A 352 -14.61 0.40 1.09
CA GLY A 352 -13.52 1.21 1.62
C GLY A 352 -13.29 1.05 3.12
N ILE A 353 -12.30 1.78 3.65
CA ILE A 353 -11.80 1.64 5.01
C ILE A 353 -12.89 1.75 6.10
N ARG A 354 -13.93 2.59 5.94
CA ARG A 354 -15.04 2.68 6.91
C ARG A 354 -15.87 1.39 6.97
N SER A 355 -16.04 0.71 5.84
CA SER A 355 -16.71 -0.60 5.79
C SER A 355 -15.87 -1.67 6.47
N THR A 356 -14.56 -1.70 6.21
CA THR A 356 -13.60 -2.61 6.86
C THR A 356 -13.58 -2.42 8.38
N ILE A 357 -13.58 -1.17 8.86
CA ILE A 357 -13.70 -0.82 10.29
C ILE A 357 -15.08 -1.22 10.85
N SER A 358 -16.16 -1.07 10.07
CA SER A 358 -17.49 -1.53 10.48
C SER A 358 -17.55 -3.05 10.62
N ARG A 359 -16.87 -3.79 9.74
CA ARG A 359 -16.78 -5.26 9.81
C ARG A 359 -16.00 -5.73 11.05
N LEU A 360 -14.95 -5.01 11.48
CA LEU A 360 -14.33 -5.25 12.79
C LEU A 360 -15.33 -5.08 13.95
N SER A 361 -16.13 -4.00 13.91
CA SER A 361 -17.13 -3.73 14.94
C SER A 361 -18.21 -4.83 14.99
N GLN A 362 -18.65 -5.31 13.83
CA GLN A 362 -19.59 -6.43 13.73
C GLN A 362 -19.00 -7.74 14.26
N LEU A 363 -17.73 -8.04 13.92
CA LEU A 363 -17.02 -9.22 14.42
C LEU A 363 -16.89 -9.19 15.95
N LEU A 364 -16.52 -8.04 16.53
CA LEU A 364 -16.53 -7.87 17.99
C LEU A 364 -17.92 -8.10 18.58
N LYS A 365 -18.98 -7.54 17.97
CA LYS A 365 -20.36 -7.74 18.43
C LYS A 365 -20.77 -9.21 18.43
N GLN A 366 -20.35 -9.98 17.42
CA GLN A 366 -20.67 -11.40 17.29
C GLN A 366 -20.01 -12.25 18.38
N HIS A 367 -18.76 -11.93 18.76
CA HIS A 367 -18.00 -12.73 19.74
C HIS A 367 -18.08 -12.23 21.18
N ASP A 368 -18.31 -10.93 21.41
CA ASP A 368 -18.36 -10.33 22.74
C ASP A 368 -19.27 -9.08 22.76
N GLU A 369 -20.59 -9.31 22.72
CA GLU A 369 -21.56 -8.20 22.68
C GLU A 369 -21.49 -7.31 23.94
N GLU A 370 -21.13 -7.85 25.11
CA GLU A 370 -20.92 -7.07 26.34
C GLU A 370 -19.80 -6.02 26.14
N LEU A 371 -18.63 -6.47 25.66
CA LEU A 371 -17.52 -5.58 25.35
C LEU A 371 -17.85 -4.60 24.22
N TRP A 372 -18.55 -5.06 23.17
CA TRP A 372 -18.97 -4.19 22.07
C TRP A 372 -19.90 -3.06 22.53
N ARG A 373 -20.86 -3.35 23.42
CA ARG A 373 -21.76 -2.34 23.99
C ARG A 373 -21.02 -1.38 24.92
N HIS A 374 -20.16 -1.90 25.80
CA HIS A 374 -19.40 -1.10 26.77
C HIS A 374 -18.37 -0.16 26.12
N LEU A 375 -17.78 -0.56 24.99
CA LEU A 375 -16.62 0.15 24.46
C LEU A 375 -16.93 1.62 24.13
N GLU A 376 -18.13 1.92 23.62
CA GLU A 376 -18.70 3.25 23.23
C GLU A 376 -17.84 4.17 22.34
N VAL A 377 -16.55 3.87 22.17
CA VAL A 377 -15.57 4.52 21.32
C VAL A 377 -15.80 4.11 19.88
N ASN A 378 -15.98 5.09 18.98
CA ASN A 378 -16.01 4.83 17.54
C ASN A 378 -14.72 4.11 17.11
N PRO A 379 -14.80 2.89 16.53
CA PRO A 379 -13.63 2.10 16.16
C PRO A 379 -12.64 2.81 15.24
N GLN A 380 -13.07 3.83 14.48
CA GLN A 380 -12.17 4.65 13.67
C GLN A 380 -11.03 5.31 14.47
N PHE A 381 -11.22 5.61 15.76
CA PHE A 381 -10.19 6.29 16.58
C PHE A 381 -9.04 5.41 17.07
N TYR A 382 -9.14 4.08 16.91
CA TYR A 382 -8.05 3.14 17.19
C TYR A 382 -7.76 2.21 16.00
N ALA A 383 -8.80 1.59 15.42
CA ALA A 383 -8.65 0.55 14.40
C ALA A 383 -8.24 1.07 13.02
N PHE A 384 -8.38 2.37 12.72
CA PHE A 384 -7.94 2.93 11.44
C PHE A 384 -6.45 2.64 11.21
N ARG A 385 -5.59 2.99 12.17
CA ARG A 385 -4.14 2.75 12.13
C ARG A 385 -3.81 1.25 12.12
N TRP A 386 -4.52 0.46 12.93
CA TRP A 386 -4.34 -0.99 13.00
C TRP A 386 -4.54 -1.66 11.65
N ILE A 387 -5.59 -1.26 10.93
CA ILE A 387 -5.99 -1.85 9.65
C ILE A 387 -5.13 -1.30 8.51
N THR A 388 -4.94 0.01 8.40
CA THR A 388 -4.20 0.60 7.27
C THR A 388 -2.70 0.34 7.32
N LEU A 389 -2.12 0.07 8.50
CA LEU A 389 -0.70 -0.27 8.66
C LEU A 389 -0.46 -1.76 8.93
N LEU A 390 -1.46 -2.64 8.75
CA LEU A 390 -1.36 -4.09 8.99
C LEU A 390 -0.64 -4.44 10.31
N LEU A 391 -1.02 -3.71 11.37
CA LEU A 391 -0.51 -3.83 12.74
C LEU A 391 1.00 -3.54 12.98
N THR A 392 1.76 -3.07 11.98
CA THR A 392 3.23 -2.84 12.11
C THR A 392 3.64 -1.77 13.12
N GLN A 393 2.69 -0.94 13.59
CA GLN A 393 2.90 0.03 14.67
C GLN A 393 2.25 -0.34 16.01
N GLU A 394 1.65 -1.53 16.15
CA GLU A 394 1.13 -2.02 17.44
C GLU A 394 2.08 -3.00 18.12
N PHE A 395 2.91 -3.69 17.32
CA PHE A 395 3.84 -4.73 17.75
C PHE A 395 5.29 -4.31 17.47
N ASN A 396 6.25 -5.00 18.10
CA ASN A 396 7.65 -4.83 17.68
C ASN A 396 7.86 -5.51 16.31
N PHE A 397 9.01 -5.25 15.69
CA PHE A 397 9.28 -5.69 14.32
C PHE A 397 9.24 -7.22 14.16
N SER A 398 9.81 -7.99 15.10
CA SER A 398 9.80 -9.47 15.06
C SER A 398 8.38 -10.01 15.22
N ASP A 399 7.62 -9.49 16.17
CA ASP A 399 6.21 -9.84 16.37
C ASP A 399 5.35 -9.48 15.15
N SER A 400 5.66 -8.37 14.46
CA SER A 400 5.00 -8.00 13.20
C SER A 400 5.26 -9.02 12.08
N LEU A 401 6.49 -9.53 11.95
CA LEU A 401 6.80 -10.60 10.98
C LEU A 401 5.99 -11.87 11.28
N HIS A 402 5.90 -12.29 12.54
CA HIS A 402 5.11 -13.46 12.95
C HIS A 402 3.60 -13.29 12.70
N ILE A 403 3.06 -12.08 12.91
CA ILE A 403 1.67 -11.78 12.56
C ILE A 403 1.50 -11.84 11.03
N TRP A 404 2.44 -11.30 10.27
CA TRP A 404 2.38 -11.30 8.80
C TRP A 404 2.49 -12.70 8.20
N ASP A 405 3.27 -13.61 8.81
CA ASP A 405 3.29 -15.03 8.46
C ASP A 405 1.87 -15.62 8.48
N ALA A 406 1.08 -15.34 9.53
CA ALA A 406 -0.31 -15.76 9.61
C ALA A 406 -1.25 -15.00 8.64
N LEU A 407 -1.08 -13.68 8.49
CA LEU A 407 -1.89 -12.86 7.57
C LEU A 407 -1.80 -13.38 6.12
N LEU A 408 -0.59 -13.65 5.63
CA LEU A 408 -0.34 -14.10 4.26
C LEU A 408 -0.73 -15.56 4.02
N SER A 409 -0.76 -16.37 5.09
CA SER A 409 -1.03 -17.82 5.01
C SER A 409 -2.52 -18.19 5.07
N ASP A 410 -3.41 -17.28 5.46
CA ASP A 410 -4.82 -17.64 5.67
C ASP A 410 -5.55 -17.92 4.33
N PRO A 411 -6.25 -19.06 4.19
CA PRO A 411 -7.03 -19.36 2.99
C PRO A 411 -8.19 -18.38 2.74
N GLU A 412 -8.73 -17.72 3.76
CA GLU A 412 -9.76 -16.68 3.63
C GLU A 412 -9.19 -15.31 3.23
N GLY A 413 -7.85 -15.20 3.24
CA GLY A 413 -7.10 -14.05 2.76
C GLY A 413 -6.72 -13.03 3.84
N PRO A 414 -5.72 -12.17 3.57
CA PRO A 414 -5.10 -11.32 4.58
C PRO A 414 -6.05 -10.39 5.33
N GLN A 415 -7.11 -9.89 4.68
CA GLN A 415 -8.04 -8.96 5.32
C GLN A 415 -8.93 -9.63 6.38
N GLU A 416 -9.39 -10.87 6.16
CA GLU A 416 -10.21 -11.55 7.19
C GLU A 416 -9.36 -11.92 8.41
N THR A 417 -8.13 -12.38 8.19
CA THR A 417 -7.15 -12.64 9.24
C THR A 417 -6.83 -11.39 10.04
N LEU A 418 -6.59 -10.27 9.37
CA LEU A 418 -6.33 -8.98 10.02
C LEU A 418 -7.48 -8.57 10.94
N LEU A 419 -8.73 -8.72 10.50
CA LEU A 419 -9.89 -8.40 11.33
C LEU A 419 -10.03 -9.36 12.52
N ARG A 420 -9.76 -10.67 12.33
CA ARG A 420 -9.70 -11.63 13.44
C ARG A 420 -8.61 -11.28 14.45
N VAL A 421 -7.43 -10.88 14.01
CA VAL A 421 -6.33 -10.45 14.90
C VAL A 421 -6.72 -9.17 15.65
N CYS A 422 -7.26 -8.16 14.96
CA CYS A 422 -7.77 -6.93 15.58
C CYS A 422 -8.90 -7.22 16.60
N CYS A 423 -9.80 -8.17 16.32
CA CYS A 423 -10.86 -8.57 17.26
C CYS A 423 -10.29 -9.34 18.46
N ALA A 424 -9.34 -10.24 18.23
CA ALA A 424 -8.63 -10.97 19.28
C ALA A 424 -7.84 -10.00 20.19
N MET A 425 -7.23 -8.94 19.64
CA MET A 425 -6.59 -7.88 20.41
C MET A 425 -7.56 -7.23 21.40
N LEU A 426 -8.79 -6.91 20.98
CA LEU A 426 -9.81 -6.32 21.85
C LEU A 426 -10.23 -7.30 22.96
N ILE A 427 -10.45 -8.57 22.62
CA ILE A 427 -10.85 -9.62 23.57
C ILE A 427 -9.74 -9.91 24.60
N LEU A 428 -8.46 -9.88 24.22
CA LEU A 428 -7.34 -10.09 25.17
C LEU A 428 -7.29 -9.01 26.26
N VAL A 429 -7.60 -7.76 25.94
CA VAL A 429 -7.64 -6.65 26.91
C VAL A 429 -9.04 -6.42 27.52
N ARG A 430 -10.03 -7.26 27.21
CA ARG A 430 -11.44 -7.17 27.68
C ARG A 430 -11.58 -6.71 29.13
N ARG A 431 -10.90 -7.39 30.07
CA ARG A 431 -10.99 -7.08 31.52
C ARG A 431 -10.57 -5.64 31.85
N ARG A 432 -9.63 -5.08 31.11
CA ARG A 432 -9.17 -3.70 31.26
C ARG A 432 -10.13 -2.71 30.60
N LEU A 433 -10.72 -3.09 29.46
CA LEU A 433 -11.70 -2.26 28.75
C LEU A 433 -13.01 -2.13 29.53
N LEU A 434 -13.55 -3.23 30.07
CA LEU A 434 -14.78 -3.22 30.88
C LEU A 434 -14.62 -2.47 32.22
N ALA A 435 -13.39 -2.41 32.75
CA ALA A 435 -13.08 -1.64 33.96
C ALA A 435 -12.72 -0.17 33.66
N GLY A 436 -12.51 0.19 32.40
CA GLY A 436 -12.11 1.52 31.97
C GLY A 436 -13.27 2.36 31.46
N ASP A 437 -13.11 3.68 31.57
CA ASP A 437 -13.97 4.68 30.93
C ASP A 437 -13.55 4.93 29.47
N PHE A 438 -14.29 5.79 28.76
CA PHE A 438 -14.00 6.18 27.38
C PHE A 438 -12.53 6.62 27.18
N THR A 439 -11.98 7.42 28.09
CA THR A 439 -10.65 8.01 27.97
C THR A 439 -9.55 6.97 28.21
N ALA A 440 -9.71 6.15 29.25
CA ALA A 440 -8.79 5.05 29.56
C ALA A 440 -8.80 4.01 28.45
N ASN A 441 -9.97 3.68 27.90
CA ASN A 441 -10.13 2.71 26.82
C ASN A 441 -9.51 3.22 25.52
N LEU A 442 -9.79 4.46 25.12
CA LEU A 442 -9.17 5.04 23.92
C LEU A 442 -7.63 5.08 24.05
N LYS A 443 -7.11 5.50 25.20
CA LYS A 443 -5.67 5.52 25.47
C LYS A 443 -5.05 4.12 25.45
N LEU A 444 -5.73 3.12 25.98
CA LEU A 444 -5.29 1.72 25.96
C LEU A 444 -5.23 1.16 24.54
N LEU A 445 -6.18 1.52 23.67
CA LEU A 445 -6.23 1.03 22.29
C LEU A 445 -5.28 1.80 21.35
N GLN A 446 -5.04 3.09 21.61
CA GLN A 446 -4.03 3.87 20.89
C GLN A 446 -2.59 3.58 21.33
N SER A 447 -2.40 2.89 22.45
CA SER A 447 -1.09 2.45 22.95
C SER A 447 -1.23 1.03 23.50
N TYR A 448 -1.42 0.08 22.58
CA TYR A 448 -1.71 -1.31 22.89
C TYR A 448 -0.59 -1.95 23.75
N PRO A 449 -0.92 -2.74 24.79
CA PRO A 449 0.08 -3.33 25.66
C PRO A 449 0.85 -4.46 24.98
N SER A 450 2.11 -4.66 25.39
CA SER A 450 2.89 -5.84 24.98
C SER A 450 2.12 -7.13 25.31
N THR A 451 2.03 -8.00 24.31
CA THR A 451 1.11 -9.15 24.30
C THR A 451 1.82 -10.33 23.63
N ASN A 452 1.60 -11.55 24.11
CA ASN A 452 2.17 -12.74 23.50
C ASN A 452 1.51 -13.01 22.14
N VAL A 453 2.28 -12.95 21.05
CA VAL A 453 1.76 -13.12 19.68
C VAL A 453 1.19 -14.53 19.45
N SER A 454 1.82 -15.58 19.95
CA SER A 454 1.30 -16.95 19.82
C SER A 454 -0.09 -17.09 20.46
N GLN A 455 -0.31 -16.48 21.63
CA GLN A 455 -1.62 -16.42 22.28
C GLN A 455 -2.64 -15.60 21.47
N LEU A 456 -2.20 -14.48 20.87
CA LEU A 456 -3.03 -13.64 20.01
C LEU A 456 -3.47 -14.38 18.74
N LEU A 457 -2.54 -15.05 18.05
CA LEU A 457 -2.83 -15.84 16.85
C LEU A 457 -3.68 -17.08 17.16
N TYR A 458 -3.45 -17.73 18.29
CA TYR A 458 -4.32 -18.82 18.77
C TYR A 458 -5.75 -18.35 19.02
N LEU A 459 -5.92 -17.16 19.64
CA LEU A 459 -7.24 -16.58 19.86
C LEU A 459 -7.90 -16.15 18.54
N SER A 460 -7.16 -15.48 17.63
CA SER A 460 -7.71 -15.06 16.34
C SER A 460 -8.16 -16.25 15.50
N ASN A 461 -7.42 -17.35 15.50
CA ASN A 461 -7.81 -18.58 14.79
C ASN A 461 -9.10 -19.20 15.37
N LYS A 462 -9.36 -19.10 16.69
CA LYS A 462 -10.65 -19.52 17.27
C LYS A 462 -11.83 -18.68 16.79
N LEU A 463 -11.62 -17.41 16.41
CA LEU A 463 -12.68 -16.55 15.87
C LEU A 463 -13.10 -16.95 14.44
N ARG A 464 -12.42 -17.90 13.78
CA ARG A 464 -12.83 -18.41 12.46
C ARG A 464 -14.05 -19.35 12.53
N SER A 465 -14.42 -19.85 13.71
CA SER A 465 -15.28 -21.04 13.85
C SER A 465 -16.72 -20.79 14.34
N CYS A 466 -17.27 -19.59 14.19
CA CYS A 466 -18.64 -19.24 14.62
C CYS A 466 -19.40 -18.44 13.55
#